data_AF-A0A3B9VMI1-F1
#
_entry.id   AF-A0A3B9VMI1-F1
#
_cell.length_a   1.000
_cell.length_b   1.000
_cell.length_c   1.000
_cell.angle_alpha   90.00
_cell.angle_beta   90.00
_cell.angle_gamma   90.00
#
_symmetry.space_group_name_H-M   'P 1'
#
loop_
_entity.id
_entity.type
_entity.pdbx_description
1 polymer ?
#
loop_
_entity_poly.entity_id
_entity_poly.type
_entity_poly.pdbx_seq_one_letter_code
_entity_poly.pdbx_strand_id
1 'polypeptide(L)'
;NDLQDPNAKMSKSSASSSGVIDILDSAEVNTKKLKSAVTDAGKEVKFDEKEKPGISNLLTIHSALSNRAISDIESEFAGKGYGDFKSAVAEVVTSYFAPVKKRTEELLSDEAHLLKILEQGRQKARAVAAETLAKTYSALGLVPSSFKDK
;
A
#
# COMPACT_ATOMS: atom_id res chain seq x y z
N ASN A 1 9.59 3.17 4.38
CA ASN A 1 9.79 3.18 5.85
C ASN A 1 8.62 3.86 6.52
N ASP A 2 8.40 3.55 7.80
CA ASP A 2 7.33 4.13 8.62
C ASP A 2 7.50 5.66 8.72
N LEU A 3 6.39 6.39 8.65
CA LEU A 3 6.38 7.86 8.65
C LEU A 3 6.76 8.44 10.02
N GLN A 4 6.61 7.68 11.10
CA GLN A 4 6.97 8.10 12.46
C GLN A 4 8.28 7.48 12.94
N ASP A 5 8.66 6.31 12.39
CA ASP A 5 9.99 5.72 12.57
C ASP A 5 10.64 5.42 11.20
N PRO A 6 11.44 6.36 10.65
CA PRO A 6 12.07 6.20 9.35
C PRO A 6 13.05 5.01 9.23
N ASN A 7 13.43 4.38 10.34
CA ASN A 7 14.30 3.20 10.37
C ASN A 7 13.50 1.88 10.39
N ALA A 8 12.20 1.95 10.66
CA ALA A 8 11.31 0.81 10.63
C ALA A 8 10.57 0.70 9.29
N LYS A 9 10.18 -0.52 8.92
CA LYS A 9 9.27 -0.74 7.79
C LYS A 9 7.83 -0.40 8.23
N MET A 10 7.07 0.24 7.35
CA MET A 10 5.62 0.39 7.55
C MET A 10 4.99 -0.99 7.76
N SER A 11 4.16 -1.11 8.78
CA SER A 11 3.43 -2.34 9.08
C SER A 11 1.96 -2.04 9.30
N LYS A 12 1.08 -2.72 8.57
CA LYS A 12 -0.38 -2.62 8.79
C LYS A 12 -0.79 -2.99 10.22
N SER A 13 -0.01 -3.83 10.89
CA SER A 13 -0.26 -4.28 12.26
C SER A 13 0.49 -3.47 13.32
N SER A 14 1.03 -2.29 12.98
CA SER A 14 1.66 -1.40 13.96
C SER A 14 0.64 -0.93 15.00
N ALA A 15 1.11 -0.69 16.23
CA ALA A 15 0.26 -0.16 17.29
C ALA A 15 -0.25 1.27 17.00
N SER A 16 0.48 2.03 16.17
CA SER A 16 0.07 3.35 15.69
C SER A 16 -0.14 3.35 14.18
N SER A 17 -1.28 3.86 13.74
CA SER A 17 -1.60 4.04 12.32
C SER A 17 -0.99 5.31 11.71
N SER A 18 -0.43 6.23 12.52
CA SER A 18 0.14 7.49 12.03
C SER A 18 1.40 7.31 11.18
N GLY A 19 2.08 6.17 11.34
CA GLY A 19 3.27 5.76 10.59
C GLY A 19 3.00 5.15 9.21
N VAL A 20 1.73 4.84 8.91
CA VAL A 20 1.35 4.00 7.78
C VAL A 20 0.34 4.73 6.89
N ILE A 21 0.59 4.72 5.60
CA ILE A 21 -0.34 5.22 4.58
C ILE A 21 -1.26 4.06 4.19
N ASP A 22 -2.55 4.13 4.52
CA ASP A 22 -3.54 3.16 4.03
C ASP A 22 -4.06 3.62 2.67
N ILE A 23 -4.28 2.66 1.77
CA ILE A 23 -4.77 2.91 0.40
C ILE A 23 -6.21 3.45 0.44
N LEU A 24 -6.99 3.05 1.44
CA LEU A 24 -8.40 3.45 1.58
C LEU A 24 -8.62 4.63 2.54
N ASP A 25 -7.55 5.14 3.17
CA ASP A 25 -7.65 6.33 4.01
C ASP A 25 -8.23 7.52 3.24
N SER A 26 -8.90 8.42 3.95
CA SER A 26 -9.34 9.68 3.35
C SER A 26 -8.15 10.55 2.98
N ALA A 27 -8.37 11.47 2.02
CA ALA A 27 -7.33 12.40 1.61
C ALA A 27 -6.82 13.23 2.79
N GLU A 28 -7.71 13.61 3.71
CA GLU A 28 -7.40 14.37 4.91
C GLU A 28 -6.53 13.58 5.88
N VAL A 29 -6.84 12.29 6.09
CA VAL A 29 -6.06 11.41 6.97
C VAL A 29 -4.66 11.21 6.41
N ASN A 30 -4.52 10.85 5.13
CA ASN A 30 -3.23 10.65 4.49
C ASN A 30 -2.40 11.95 4.44
N THR A 31 -3.05 13.08 4.16
CA THR A 31 -2.40 14.40 4.20
C THR A 31 -1.86 14.72 5.59
N LYS A 32 -2.65 14.48 6.64
CA LYS A 32 -2.22 14.71 8.02
C LYS A 32 -1.01 13.86 8.37
N LYS A 33 -1.05 12.56 8.06
CA LYS A 33 0.06 11.62 8.32
C LYS A 33 1.35 12.04 7.63
N LEU A 34 1.27 12.43 6.36
CA LEU A 34 2.42 12.87 5.57
C LEU A 34 3.00 14.21 6.06
N LYS A 35 2.14 15.17 6.42
CA LYS A 35 2.58 16.44 7.03
C LYS A 35 3.24 16.24 8.39
N SER A 36 2.79 15.26 9.18
CA SER A 36 3.39 14.91 10.47
C SER A 36 4.52 13.88 10.39
N ALA A 37 4.98 13.48 9.20
CA ALA A 37 6.07 12.52 9.09
C ALA A 37 7.34 13.03 9.77
N VAL A 38 8.04 12.17 10.50
CA VAL A 38 9.30 12.47 11.17
C VAL A 38 10.40 12.71 10.14
N THR A 39 11.11 13.82 10.30
CA THR A 39 12.21 14.26 9.44
C THR A 39 13.36 14.76 10.29
N ASP A 40 14.53 14.96 9.67
CA ASP A 40 15.66 15.64 10.31
C ASP A 40 15.34 17.13 10.62
N ALA A 41 16.25 17.80 11.33
CA ALA A 41 16.12 19.20 11.73
C ALA A 41 16.54 20.21 10.66
N GLY A 42 16.98 19.74 9.48
CA GLY A 42 17.36 20.59 8.36
C GLY A 42 16.14 21.13 7.59
N LYS A 43 16.42 21.59 6.37
CA LYS A 43 15.41 22.06 5.41
C LYS A 43 15.64 21.59 3.98
N GLU A 44 16.78 20.96 3.73
CA GLU A 44 17.20 20.57 2.39
C GLU A 44 16.53 19.26 1.99
N VAL A 45 15.76 19.31 0.90
CA VAL A 45 15.16 18.12 0.28
C VAL A 45 16.22 17.42 -0.54
N LYS A 46 16.93 16.48 0.10
CA LYS A 46 18.01 15.71 -0.49
C LYS A 46 17.93 14.26 -0.04
N PHE A 47 18.21 13.35 -0.94
CA PHE A 47 18.27 11.94 -0.70
C PHE A 47 19.58 11.56 0.00
N ASP A 48 19.44 11.11 1.23
CA ASP A 48 20.50 10.51 2.04
C ASP A 48 19.85 9.55 3.04
N GLU A 49 20.00 8.23 2.85
CA GLU A 49 19.36 7.25 3.72
C GLU A 49 19.96 7.20 5.13
N LYS A 50 21.20 7.66 5.30
CA LYS A 50 21.90 7.62 6.59
C LYS A 50 21.59 8.87 7.40
N GLU A 51 21.78 10.04 6.80
CA GLU A 51 21.65 11.31 7.51
C GLU A 51 20.21 11.85 7.47
N LYS A 52 19.42 11.48 6.46
CA LYS A 52 18.09 12.04 6.19
C LYS A 52 17.03 10.96 5.89
N PRO A 53 16.94 9.86 6.68
CA PRO A 53 16.10 8.70 6.35
C PRO A 53 14.62 9.07 6.14
N GLY A 54 14.09 10.05 6.90
CA GLY A 54 12.71 10.52 6.74
C GLY A 54 12.46 11.23 5.40
N ILE A 55 13.39 12.09 4.97
CA ILE A 55 13.29 12.80 3.69
C ILE A 55 13.50 11.84 2.51
N SER A 56 14.48 10.96 2.62
CA SER A 56 14.75 9.92 1.61
C SER A 56 13.55 9.00 1.42
N ASN A 57 12.88 8.61 2.50
CA ASN A 57 11.62 7.84 2.43
C ASN A 57 10.51 8.60 1.68
N LEU A 58 10.30 9.88 1.99
CA LEU A 58 9.30 10.70 1.31
C LEU A 58 9.65 10.94 -0.17
N LEU A 59 10.93 11.12 -0.51
CA LEU A 59 11.41 11.21 -1.90
C LEU A 59 11.13 9.91 -2.67
N THR A 60 11.40 8.76 -2.07
CA THR A 60 11.11 7.46 -2.66
C THR A 60 9.60 7.28 -2.91
N ILE A 61 8.76 7.65 -1.94
CA ILE A 61 7.29 7.59 -2.11
C ILE A 61 6.85 8.51 -3.24
N HIS A 62 7.31 9.77 -3.26
CA HIS A 62 6.96 10.73 -4.29
C HIS A 62 7.40 10.23 -5.67
N SER A 63 8.64 9.78 -5.80
CA SER A 63 9.23 9.26 -7.04
C SER A 63 8.42 8.08 -7.58
N ALA A 64 8.11 7.10 -6.73
CA ALA A 64 7.38 5.89 -7.12
C ALA A 64 5.94 6.19 -7.61
N LEU A 65 5.25 7.15 -6.99
CA LEU A 65 3.86 7.44 -7.33
C LEU A 65 3.70 8.47 -8.46
N SER A 66 4.67 9.38 -8.61
CA SER A 66 4.68 10.37 -9.69
C SER A 66 5.42 9.92 -10.95
N ASN A 67 6.14 8.78 -10.90
CA ASN A 67 7.06 8.31 -11.94
C ASN A 67 8.15 9.33 -12.32
N ARG A 68 8.57 10.16 -11.37
CA ARG A 68 9.64 11.16 -11.56
C ARG A 68 10.93 10.70 -10.89
N ALA A 69 12.08 11.02 -11.49
CA ALA A 69 13.36 10.72 -10.86
C ALA A 69 13.55 11.53 -9.58
N ILE A 70 14.22 10.96 -8.59
CA ILE A 70 14.53 11.63 -7.32
C ILE A 70 15.29 12.94 -7.57
N SER A 71 16.26 12.94 -8.48
CA SER A 71 17.05 14.13 -8.86
C SER A 71 16.20 15.30 -9.36
N ASP A 72 15.11 15.01 -10.09
CA ASP A 72 14.22 16.03 -10.62
C ASP A 72 13.37 16.65 -9.50
N ILE A 73 12.99 15.82 -8.53
CA ILE A 73 12.23 16.24 -7.34
C ILE A 73 13.15 17.08 -6.44
N GLU A 74 14.38 16.64 -6.17
CA GLU A 74 15.38 17.42 -5.43
C GLU A 74 15.60 18.80 -6.06
N SER A 75 15.73 18.85 -7.39
CA SER A 75 15.91 20.10 -8.15
C SER A 75 14.70 21.03 -8.03
N GLU A 76 13.48 20.48 -8.09
CA GLU A 76 12.24 21.26 -7.94
C GLU A 76 12.08 21.86 -6.53
N PHE A 77 12.53 21.13 -5.52
CA PHE A 77 12.44 21.53 -4.11
C PHE A 77 13.73 22.18 -3.58
N ALA A 78 14.69 22.47 -4.46
CA ALA A 78 15.87 23.24 -4.11
C ALA A 78 15.48 24.61 -3.54
N GLY A 79 15.95 24.90 -2.32
CA GLY A 79 15.63 26.13 -1.59
C GLY A 79 14.23 26.19 -0.98
N LYS A 80 13.36 25.19 -1.19
CA LYS A 80 12.06 25.06 -0.52
C LYS A 80 12.19 24.32 0.82
N GLY A 81 11.21 24.50 1.70
CA GLY A 81 11.20 23.85 3.02
C GLY A 81 10.50 22.49 3.01
N TYR A 82 10.64 21.72 4.10
CA TYR A 82 9.94 20.44 4.28
C TYR A 82 8.43 20.56 4.31
N GLY A 83 7.88 21.70 4.73
CA GLY A 83 6.43 21.92 4.72
C GLY A 83 5.85 21.85 3.31
N ASP A 84 6.51 22.52 2.36
CA ASP A 84 6.11 22.50 0.95
C ASP A 84 6.28 21.11 0.35
N PHE A 85 7.43 20.48 0.63
CA PHE A 85 7.73 19.13 0.14
C PHE A 85 6.73 18.08 0.67
N LYS A 86 6.47 18.06 1.98
CA LYS A 86 5.47 17.14 2.57
C LYS A 86 4.08 17.37 2.02
N SER A 87 3.73 18.62 1.71
CA SER A 87 2.43 18.94 1.09
C SER A 87 2.34 18.41 -0.34
N ALA A 88 3.42 18.53 -1.13
CA ALA A 88 3.48 17.94 -2.47
C ALA A 88 3.41 16.41 -2.45
N VAL A 89 4.12 15.76 -1.51
CA VAL A 89 4.02 14.30 -1.32
C VAL A 89 2.59 13.89 -0.98
N ALA A 90 1.90 14.65 -0.12
CA ALA A 90 0.50 14.41 0.22
C ALA A 90 -0.43 14.52 -0.99
N GLU A 91 -0.23 15.52 -1.84
CA GLU A 91 -1.01 15.68 -3.06
C GLU A 91 -0.80 14.51 -4.03
N VAL A 92 0.45 14.09 -4.25
CA VAL A 92 0.77 12.94 -5.10
C VAL A 92 0.13 11.66 -4.56
N VAL A 93 0.28 11.38 -3.26
CA VAL A 93 -0.26 10.18 -2.63
C VAL A 93 -1.79 10.13 -2.73
N THR A 94 -2.46 11.23 -2.36
CA THR A 94 -3.93 11.29 -2.36
C THR A 94 -4.51 11.23 -3.77
N SER A 95 -3.88 11.91 -4.73
CA SER A 95 -4.29 11.85 -6.15
C SER A 95 -4.11 10.45 -6.74
N TYR A 96 -3.00 9.78 -6.41
CA TYR A 96 -2.72 8.43 -6.91
C TYR A 96 -3.73 7.39 -6.41
N PHE A 97 -4.12 7.46 -5.12
CA PHE A 97 -5.05 6.49 -4.54
C PHE A 97 -6.53 6.83 -4.73
N ALA A 98 -6.89 8.07 -5.07
CA ALA A 98 -8.27 8.48 -5.34
C ALA A 98 -9.04 7.54 -6.29
N PRO A 99 -8.53 7.15 -7.48
CA PRO A 99 -9.25 6.23 -8.37
C PRO A 99 -9.41 4.82 -7.77
N VAL A 100 -8.44 4.32 -7.01
CA VAL A 100 -8.51 3.02 -6.34
C VAL A 100 -9.62 3.04 -5.29
N LYS A 101 -9.61 4.05 -4.43
CA LYS A 101 -10.63 4.24 -3.39
C LYS A 101 -12.03 4.32 -4.00
N LYS A 102 -12.21 5.15 -5.02
CA LYS A 102 -13.49 5.27 -5.74
C LYS A 102 -13.96 3.91 -6.27
N ARG A 103 -13.07 3.15 -6.91
CA ARG A 103 -13.43 1.83 -7.45
C ARG A 103 -13.76 0.82 -6.35
N THR A 104 -13.06 0.88 -5.23
CA THR A 104 -13.38 0.06 -4.06
C THR A 104 -14.76 0.39 -3.51
N GLU A 105 -15.09 1.67 -3.35
CA GLU A 105 -16.41 2.11 -2.87
C GLU A 105 -17.54 1.70 -3.83
N GLU A 106 -17.34 1.83 -5.14
CA GLU A 106 -18.27 1.32 -6.15
C GLU A 106 -18.53 -0.18 -5.98
N LEU A 107 -17.48 -0.99 -5.84
CA LEU A 107 -17.59 -2.44 -5.65
C LEU A 107 -18.26 -2.83 -4.33
N LEU A 108 -17.99 -2.09 -3.25
CA LEU A 108 -18.62 -2.32 -1.95
C LEU A 108 -20.10 -1.92 -1.95
N SER A 109 -20.49 -0.95 -2.78
CA SER A 109 -21.89 -0.53 -2.92
C SER A 109 -22.76 -1.51 -3.72
N ASP A 110 -22.16 -2.34 -4.57
CA ASP A 110 -22.84 -3.40 -5.33
C ASP A 110 -22.43 -4.78 -4.82
N GLU A 111 -23.00 -5.16 -3.67
CA GLU A 111 -22.70 -6.43 -3.01
C GLU A 111 -23.00 -7.64 -3.90
N ALA A 112 -24.09 -7.61 -4.66
CA ALA A 112 -24.47 -8.72 -5.55
C ALA A 112 -23.43 -8.94 -6.65
N HIS A 113 -22.93 -7.86 -7.26
CA HIS A 113 -21.84 -7.95 -8.22
C HIS A 113 -20.53 -8.44 -7.59
N LEU A 114 -20.19 -7.95 -6.40
CA LEU A 114 -19.00 -8.38 -5.68
C LEU A 114 -19.03 -9.88 -5.36
N LEU A 115 -20.15 -10.38 -4.84
CA LEU A 115 -20.35 -11.81 -4.56
C LEU A 115 -20.24 -12.66 -5.83
N LYS A 116 -20.74 -12.18 -6.96
CA LYS A 116 -20.59 -12.86 -8.25
C LYS A 116 -19.12 -12.98 -8.67
N ILE A 117 -18.32 -11.94 -8.50
CA ILE A 117 -16.87 -11.97 -8.78
C ILE A 117 -16.17 -12.98 -7.85
N LEU A 118 -16.47 -12.93 -6.55
CA LEU A 118 -15.89 -13.85 -5.57
C LEU A 118 -16.24 -15.31 -5.88
N GLU A 119 -17.49 -15.59 -6.28
CA GLU A 119 -17.94 -16.92 -6.66
C GLU A 119 -17.21 -17.45 -7.90
N GLN A 120 -17.01 -16.60 -8.91
CA GLN A 120 -16.21 -16.97 -10.09
C GLN A 120 -14.76 -17.28 -9.71
N GLY A 121 -14.16 -16.47 -8.83
CA GLY A 121 -12.83 -16.71 -8.29
C GLY A 121 -12.74 -18.04 -7.53
N ARG A 122 -13.74 -18.32 -6.68
CA ARG A 122 -13.86 -19.56 -5.91
C ARG A 122 -13.92 -20.79 -6.82
N GLN A 123 -14.73 -20.75 -7.88
CA GLN A 123 -14.84 -21.87 -8.83
C GLN A 123 -13.50 -22.16 -9.52
N LYS A 124 -12.81 -21.12 -10.00
CA LYS A 124 -11.48 -21.25 -10.62
C LYS A 124 -10.44 -21.80 -9.64
N ALA A 125 -10.36 -21.22 -8.44
CA ALA A 125 -9.42 -21.65 -7.42
C ALA A 125 -9.69 -23.11 -6.99
N ARG A 126 -10.96 -23.49 -6.84
CA ARG A 126 -11.34 -24.85 -6.44
C ARG A 126 -10.98 -25.88 -7.51
N ALA A 127 -11.14 -25.56 -8.79
CA ALA A 127 -10.75 -26.47 -9.88
C ALA A 127 -9.25 -26.79 -9.83
N VAL A 128 -8.41 -25.78 -9.64
CA VAL A 128 -6.95 -25.95 -9.54
C VAL A 128 -6.57 -26.68 -8.24
N ALA A 129 -7.13 -26.26 -7.10
CA ALA A 129 -6.80 -26.84 -5.81
C ALA A 129 -7.25 -28.31 -5.67
N ALA A 130 -8.36 -28.68 -6.30
CA ALA A 130 -8.89 -30.04 -6.27
C ALA A 130 -7.91 -31.06 -6.87
N GLU A 131 -7.19 -30.71 -7.93
CA GLU A 131 -6.19 -31.60 -8.54
C GLU A 131 -5.04 -31.89 -7.57
N THR A 132 -4.48 -30.84 -6.96
CA THR A 132 -3.41 -30.98 -5.96
C THR A 132 -3.89 -31.80 -4.77
N LEU A 133 -5.09 -31.49 -4.25
CA LEU A 133 -5.66 -32.20 -3.11
C LEU A 133 -5.89 -33.69 -3.41
N ALA A 134 -6.37 -34.03 -4.60
CA ALA A 134 -6.56 -35.42 -5.02
C ALA A 134 -5.24 -36.20 -5.07
N LYS A 135 -4.17 -35.59 -5.62
CA LYS A 135 -2.82 -36.19 -5.62
C LYS A 135 -2.30 -36.40 -4.21
N THR A 136 -2.45 -35.40 -3.34
CA THR A 136 -2.04 -35.50 -1.93
C THR A 136 -2.81 -36.59 -1.19
N TYR A 137 -4.13 -36.67 -1.38
CA TYR A 137 -4.95 -37.70 -0.74
C TYR A 137 -4.58 -39.11 -1.22
N SER A 138 -4.37 -39.29 -2.52
CA SER A 138 -3.91 -40.57 -3.07
C SER A 138 -2.55 -40.98 -2.50
N ALA A 139 -1.60 -40.03 -2.37
CA ALA A 139 -0.27 -40.31 -1.84
C ALA A 139 -0.30 -40.68 -0.35
N LEU A 140 -1.22 -40.10 0.42
CA LEU A 140 -1.40 -40.39 1.85
C LEU A 140 -2.33 -41.59 2.13
N GLY A 141 -2.92 -42.20 1.09
CA GLY A 141 -3.91 -43.27 1.24
C GLY A 141 -5.24 -42.80 1.84
N LEU A 142 -5.55 -41.50 1.77
CA LEU A 142 -6.81 -40.94 2.25
C LEU A 142 -7.91 -41.14 1.20
N VAL A 143 -9.08 -41.59 1.65
CA VAL A 143 -10.26 -41.69 0.79
C VAL A 143 -10.76 -40.27 0.46
N PRO A 144 -10.88 -39.88 -0.82
CA PRO A 144 -11.37 -38.56 -1.19
C PRO A 144 -12.78 -38.31 -0.66
N SER A 145 -13.08 -37.09 -0.23
CA SER A 145 -14.40 -36.74 0.34
C SER A 145 -15.58 -36.96 -0.60
N SER A 146 -15.35 -37.07 -1.92
CA SER A 146 -16.36 -37.45 -2.92
C SER A 146 -16.91 -38.88 -2.76
N PHE A 147 -16.39 -39.66 -1.82
CA PHE A 147 -16.87 -41.00 -1.49
C PHE A 147 -18.02 -41.03 -0.48
N LYS A 148 -18.33 -39.92 0.21
CA LYS A 148 -19.37 -39.89 1.26
C LYS A 148 -20.80 -39.72 0.73
N ASP A 149 -20.98 -39.47 -0.57
CA ASP A 149 -22.29 -39.27 -1.20
C ASP A 149 -22.74 -40.46 -2.08
N LYS A 150 -22.20 -41.67 -1.85
CA LYS A 150 -22.67 -42.93 -2.46
C LYS A 150 -23.18 -43.90 -1.41
#